data_AF-A0A9D8IB69-F1
#
_entry.id   AF-A0A9D8IB69-F1
#
_cell.length_a   1.000
_cell.length_b   1.000
_cell.length_c   1.000
_cell.angle_alpha   90.00
_cell.angle_beta   90.00
_cell.angle_gamma   90.00
#
_symmetry.space_group_name_H-M   'P 1'
#
loop_
_entity.id
_entity.type
_entity.pdbx_description
1 polymer ?
#
loop_
_entity_poly.entity_id
_entity_poly.type
_entity_poly.pdbx_seq_one_letter_code
_entity_poly.pdbx_strand_id
1 'polypeptide(L)' 'MKTNEKMASVSKALSEVWEWKESVYKDIKNMTFEEKRVYFEKGFKEAVEIVKGKIKVNSDGSYSIVKIKKDRKVLDGDGE' A
#
# COMPACT_ATOMS: atom_id res chain seq x y z
N MET A 1 33.57 11.51 0.79
CA MET A 1 32.76 11.46 -0.44
C MET A 1 31.41 10.72 -0.34
N LYS A 2 31.04 10.08 0.78
CA LYS A 2 29.77 9.31 0.91
C LYS A 2 28.50 10.16 1.15
N THR A 3 28.65 11.45 1.43
CA THR A 3 27.54 12.35 1.82
C THR A 3 26.79 12.93 0.61
N ASN A 4 27.50 13.21 -0.50
CA ASN A 4 26.89 13.81 -1.68
C ASN A 4 26.00 12.83 -2.47
N GLU A 5 26.39 11.54 -2.55
CA GLU A 5 25.57 10.51 -3.21
C GLU A 5 24.27 10.23 -2.45
N LYS A 6 24.32 10.22 -1.11
CA LYS A 6 23.13 10.03 -0.28
C LYS A 6 22.13 11.19 -0.44
N MET A 7 22.62 12.45 -0.45
CA MET A 7 21.75 13.61 -0.68
C MET A 7 21.10 13.59 -2.07
N ALA A 8 21.84 13.21 -3.11
CA ALA A 8 21.29 13.06 -4.46
C ALA A 8 20.19 11.97 -4.52
N SER A 9 20.38 10.84 -3.84
CA SER A 9 19.38 9.76 -3.78
C SER A 9 18.09 10.16 -3.05
N VAL A 10 18.21 10.93 -1.96
CA VAL A 10 17.05 11.44 -1.21
C VAL A 10 16.29 12.47 -2.03
N SER A 11 17.00 13.38 -2.70
CA SER A 11 16.38 14.37 -3.59
C SER A 11 15.60 13.70 -4.72
N LYS A 12 16.16 12.63 -5.32
CA LYS A 12 15.49 11.88 -6.39
C LYS A 12 14.22 11.19 -5.90
N ALA A 13 14.29 10.49 -4.76
CA ALA A 13 13.12 9.81 -4.19
C ALA A 13 12.00 10.80 -3.83
N LEU A 14 12.35 12.00 -3.32
CA LEU A 14 11.37 13.05 -3.04
C LEU A 14 10.70 13.58 -4.31
N SER A 15 11.47 13.79 -5.39
CA SER A 15 10.91 14.19 -6.68
C SER A 15 9.96 13.13 -7.26
N GLU A 16 10.33 11.85 -7.21
CA GLU A 16 9.47 10.75 -7.68
C GLU A 16 8.15 10.67 -6.89
N VAL A 17 8.21 10.83 -5.57
CA VAL A 17 7.01 10.88 -4.72
C VAL A 17 6.14 12.09 -5.06
N TRP A 18 6.74 13.24 -5.37
CA TRP A 18 6.01 14.44 -5.76
C TRP A 18 5.27 14.27 -7.09
N GLU A 19 5.95 13.74 -8.10
CA GLU A 19 5.36 13.45 -9.40
C GLU A 19 4.22 12.44 -9.29
N TRP A 20 4.40 11.40 -8.47
CA TRP A 20 3.37 10.40 -8.22
C TRP A 20 2.13 11.02 -7.56
N LYS A 21 2.32 11.89 -6.54
CA LYS A 21 1.23 12.64 -5.90
C LYS A 21 0.47 13.51 -6.91
N GLU A 22 1.17 14.23 -7.78
CA GLU A 22 0.52 15.05 -8.80
C GLU A 22 -0.25 14.23 -9.82
N SER A 23 0.28 13.08 -10.23
CA SER A 23 -0.40 12.16 -11.14
C SER A 23 -1.71 11.67 -10.53
N VAL A 24 -1.67 11.14 -9.30
CA VAL A 24 -2.87 10.65 -8.60
C VAL A 24 -3.88 11.79 -8.42
N TYR A 25 -3.44 13.01 -8.08
CA TYR A 25 -4.34 14.15 -7.98
C TYR A 25 -5.01 14.48 -9.32
N LYS A 26 -4.28 14.45 -10.44
CA LYS A 26 -4.83 14.70 -11.77
C LYS A 26 -5.86 13.64 -12.16
N ASP A 27 -5.67 12.38 -11.77
CA ASP A 27 -6.63 11.30 -12.02
C ASP A 27 -7.93 11.55 -11.25
N ILE A 28 -7.85 11.89 -9.97
CA ILE A 28 -9.02 11.92 -9.09
C ILE A 28 -9.70 13.28 -8.95
N LYS A 29 -9.10 14.39 -9.41
CA LYS A 29 -9.59 15.76 -9.13
C LYS A 29 -11.03 16.01 -9.58
N ASN A 30 -11.45 15.38 -10.68
CA ASN A 30 -12.77 15.55 -11.27
C ASN A 30 -13.73 14.39 -10.94
N MET A 31 -13.30 13.43 -10.14
CA MET A 31 -14.12 12.29 -9.72
C MET A 31 -15.04 12.67 -8.56
N THR A 32 -16.23 12.09 -8.58
CA THR A 32 -17.16 12.05 -7.44
C THR A 32 -16.57 11.27 -6.28
N PHE A 33 -17.20 11.36 -5.11
CA PHE A 33 -16.77 10.60 -3.94
C PHE A 33 -16.80 9.08 -4.17
N GLU A 34 -17.85 8.56 -4.82
CA GLU A 34 -17.96 7.13 -5.11
C GLU A 34 -16.89 6.64 -6.09
N GLU A 35 -16.59 7.42 -7.13
CA GLU A 35 -15.51 7.08 -8.07
C GLU A 35 -14.14 7.09 -7.38
N LYS A 36 -13.90 8.05 -6.48
CA LYS A 36 -12.68 8.08 -5.65
C LYS A 36 -12.58 6.86 -4.74
N ARG A 37 -13.70 6.42 -4.16
CA ARG A 37 -13.76 5.22 -3.33
C ARG A 37 -13.40 3.98 -4.15
N VAL A 38 -13.98 3.81 -5.33
CA VAL A 38 -13.68 2.69 -6.23
C VAL A 38 -12.21 2.71 -6.68
N TYR A 39 -11.67 3.88 -7.02
CA TYR A 39 -10.25 4.05 -7.36
C TYR A 39 -9.35 3.62 -6.21
N PHE A 40 -9.64 4.08 -4.99
CA PHE A 40 -8.91 3.71 -3.78
C PHE A 40 -8.99 2.21 -3.50
N GLU A 41 -10.18 1.61 -3.55
CA GLU A 41 -10.37 0.17 -3.29
C GLU A 41 -9.59 -0.69 -4.29
N LYS A 42 -9.53 -0.28 -5.57
CA LYS A 42 -8.74 -0.98 -6.59
C LYS A 42 -7.24 -0.89 -6.29
N GLY A 43 -6.72 0.32 -6.08
CA GLY A 43 -5.30 0.51 -5.77
C GLY A 43 -4.88 -0.16 -4.46
N PHE A 44 -5.78 -0.21 -3.48
CA PHE A 44 -5.52 -0.88 -2.20
C PHE A 44 -5.47 -2.40 -2.35
N LYS A 45 -6.33 -3.01 -3.18
CA LYS A 45 -6.25 -4.44 -3.53
C LYS A 45 -4.94 -4.77 -4.25
N GLU A 46 -4.54 -3.97 -5.24
CA GLU A 46 -3.27 -4.15 -5.95
C GLU A 46 -2.07 -4.04 -4.98
N ALA A 47 -2.08 -3.07 -4.07
CA ALA A 47 -1.06 -2.92 -3.05
C ALA A 47 -0.95 -4.16 -2.16
N VAL A 48 -2.09 -4.75 -1.77
CA VAL A 48 -2.15 -5.98 -0.95
C VAL A 48 -1.58 -7.18 -1.69
N GLU A 49 -1.81 -7.29 -3.00
CA GLU A 49 -1.22 -8.34 -3.84
C GLU A 49 0.29 -8.19 -3.97
N ILE A 50 0.78 -6.97 -4.25
CA ILE A 50 2.22 -6.67 -4.40
C ILE A 50 2.99 -7.06 -3.14
N VAL A 51 2.46 -6.69 -1.97
CA VAL A 51 3.10 -6.95 -0.68
C VAL A 51 2.79 -8.34 -0.11
N LYS A 52 2.00 -9.16 -0.83
CA LYS A 52 1.54 -10.50 -0.40
C LYS A 52 0.94 -10.48 1.01
N GLY A 53 0.11 -9.48 1.26
CA GLY A 53 -0.53 -9.24 2.55
C GLY A 53 -1.98 -9.69 2.59
N LYS A 54 -2.64 -9.37 3.71
CA LYS A 54 -4.10 -9.37 3.86
C LYS A 54 -4.55 -8.00 4.34
N ILE A 55 -5.74 -7.60 3.92
CA ILE A 55 -6.42 -6.43 4.44
C ILE A 55 -6.93 -6.75 5.84
N LYS A 56 -6.59 -5.89 6.80
CA LYS A 56 -7.22 -5.82 8.11
C LYS A 56 -7.97 -4.49 8.19
N VAL A 57 -9.27 -4.56 8.47
CA VAL A 57 -10.07 -3.39 8.83
C VAL A 57 -9.99 -3.22 10.35
N ASN A 58 -9.61 -2.05 10.81
CA ASN A 58 -9.52 -1.72 12.23
C ASN A 58 -10.87 -1.17 12.73
N SER A 59 -11.06 -1.17 14.05
CA SER A 59 -12.31 -0.73 14.69
C SER A 59 -12.61 0.76 14.50
N ASP A 60 -11.60 1.57 14.18
CA ASP A 60 -11.72 2.99 13.85
C ASP A 60 -12.05 3.24 12.36
N GLY A 61 -12.28 2.17 11.57
CA GLY A 61 -12.54 2.25 10.14
C GLY A 61 -11.29 2.42 9.28
N SER A 62 -10.09 2.45 9.87
CA SER A 62 -8.83 2.47 9.12
C SER A 62 -8.48 1.10 8.54
N TYR A 63 -7.69 1.10 7.46
CA TYR A 63 -7.20 -0.12 6.82
C TYR A 63 -5.72 -0.34 7.14
N SER A 64 -5.33 -1.60 7.28
CA SER A 64 -3.94 -2.01 7.45
C SER A 64 -3.63 -3.21 6.57
N ILE A 65 -2.41 -3.25 6.03
CA ILE A 65 -1.91 -4.39 5.29
C ILE A 65 -1.04 -5.24 6.22
N VAL A 66 -1.46 -6.47 6.49
CA VAL A 66 -0.73 -7.40 7.34
C VAL A 66 -0.02 -8.42 6.44
N LYS A 67 1.31 -8.47 6.47
CA LYS A 67 2.07 -9.50 5.74
C LYS A 67 1.70 -10.88 6.26
N ILE A 68 1.41 -11.81 5.36
CA ILE A 68 1.25 -13.21 5.72
C ILE A 68 2.65 -13.76 6.01
N LYS A 69 2.99 -13.94 7.29
CA LYS A 69 4.18 -14.74 7.66
C LYS A 69 3.90 -16.18 7.26
N LYS A 70 4.76 -16.75 6.41
CA LYS A 70 4.68 -18.12 5.95
C LYS A 70 5.18 -19.08 7.04
N ASP A 71 4.61 -19.05 8.24
CA ASP A 71 4.95 -19.99 9.32
C ASP A 71 3.79 -20.17 10.30
N ARG A 72 2.86 -21.07 9.93
CA ARG A 72 2.47 -22.21 10.77
C ARG A 72 1.69 -23.18 9.90
N LYS A 73 2.28 -24.36 9.63
CA LYS A 73 1.48 -25.57 9.48
C LYS A 73 0.54 -25.59 10.68
N VAL A 74 -0.74 -25.42 10.45
CA VAL A 74 -1.73 -25.91 11.41
C VAL A 74 -1.72 -27.42 11.18
N LEU A 75 -1.01 -28.15 12.04
CA LEU A 75 -1.33 -29.55 12.27
C LEU A 75 -2.61 -29.52 13.08
N ASP A 76 -3.75 -29.45 12.39
CA ASP A 76 -5.01 -29.91 12.97
C ASP A 76 -4.88 -31.43 13.02
N GLY A 77 -4.34 -31.92 14.14
CA GLY A 77 -4.50 -33.30 14.53
C GLY A 77 -5.95 -33.46 14.94
N ASP A 78 -6.74 -34.00 14.02
CA ASP A 78 -8.10 -34.46 14.27
C ASP A 78 -8.11 -35.32 15.54
N GLY A 79 -8.90 -34.90 16.51
CA GLY A 79 -9.35 -35.78 17.56
C GLY A 79 -10.45 -36.68 17.00
N GLU A 80 -10.20 -37.99 17.06
CA GLU A 80 -11.17 -39.05 17.31
C GLU A 80 -10.50 -40.13 18.17
#